data_AF-A0A1Q9AEV1-F1
#
_entry.id   AF-A0A1Q9AEV1-F1
#
_cell.length_a   1.000
_cell.length_b   1.000
_cell.length_c   1.000
_cell.angle_alpha   90.00
_cell.angle_beta   90.00
_cell.angle_gamma   90.00
#
_symmetry.space_group_name_H-M   'P 1'
#
loop_
_entity.id
_entity.type
_entity.pdbx_description
1 polymer ?
#
loop_
_entity_poly.entity_id
_entity_poly.type
_entity_poly.pdbx_seq_one_letter_code
_entity_poly.pdbx_strand_id
1 'polypeptide(L)'
;MNEKCWRRPVIIELRGIGDFEAVCDTREAAEILLRRWPGEGKGPAYDIALRTCNYVLRGEQAPDYARHDFIAAAHEALIYVRQDQPN
;
A
#
# COMPACT_ATOMS: atom_id res chain seq x y z
N MET A 1 -13.84 -7.56 14.03
CA MET A 1 -14.19 -7.07 12.68
C MET A 1 -12.91 -6.60 12.00
N ASN A 2 -12.04 -7.51 11.54
CA ASN A 2 -10.72 -7.12 11.01
C ASN A 2 -10.20 -8.13 9.98
N GLU A 3 -11.07 -8.65 9.09
CA GLU A 3 -10.69 -9.65 8.06
C GLU A 3 -9.76 -9.11 6.96
N LYS A 4 -9.36 -7.84 7.04
CA LYS A 4 -8.57 -7.13 6.02
C LYS A 4 -7.26 -6.56 6.55
N CYS A 5 -6.92 -6.84 7.81
CA CYS A 5 -5.62 -6.50 8.36
C CYS A 5 -4.55 -7.36 7.68
N TRP A 6 -3.50 -6.70 7.20
CA TRP A 6 -2.33 -7.32 6.67
C TRP A 6 -1.60 -8.01 7.81
N ARG A 7 -1.16 -9.26 7.59
CA ARG A 7 -0.36 -9.97 8.60
C ARG A 7 0.92 -9.23 8.96
N ARG A 8 1.43 -8.42 8.02
CA ARG A 8 2.60 -7.56 8.21
C ARG A 8 2.27 -6.15 7.74
N PRO A 9 2.35 -5.16 8.65
CA PRO A 9 2.19 -3.77 8.24
C PRO A 9 3.30 -3.39 7.26
N VAL A 10 2.99 -2.50 6.34
CA VAL A 10 3.97 -1.93 5.40
C VAL A 10 4.18 -0.48 5.79
N ILE A 11 5.42 -0.11 6.02
CA ILE A 11 5.78 1.26 6.40
C ILE A 11 6.24 1.98 5.14
N ILE A 12 5.68 3.15 4.84
CA ILE A 12 6.03 3.95 3.66
C ILE A 12 6.34 5.39 4.04
N GLU A 13 7.25 6.03 3.31
CA GLU A 13 7.60 7.43 3.51
C GLU A 13 6.97 8.32 2.42
N LEU A 14 5.81 8.94 2.72
CA LEU A 14 5.04 9.70 1.72
C LEU A 14 5.26 11.21 1.77
N ARG A 15 5.50 11.78 2.96
CA ARG A 15 5.39 13.23 3.20
C ARG A 15 6.73 13.95 3.33
N GLY A 16 7.83 13.29 2.97
CA GLY A 16 9.20 13.76 3.11
C GLY A 16 9.97 13.01 4.20
N ILE A 17 11.25 13.37 4.36
CA ILE A 17 12.20 12.67 5.23
C ILE A 17 11.65 12.60 6.66
N GLY A 18 11.35 11.38 7.13
CA GLY A 18 10.93 11.10 8.50
C GLY A 18 9.43 10.92 8.74
N ASP A 19 8.56 11.14 7.74
CA ASP A 19 7.12 10.91 7.87
C ASP A 19 6.76 9.50 7.38
N PHE A 20 6.95 8.52 8.26
CA PHE A 20 6.65 7.13 8.00
C PHE A 20 5.21 6.78 8.39
N GLU A 21 4.46 6.25 7.45
CA GLU A 21 3.07 5.82 7.65
C GLU A 21 3.02 4.28 7.65
N ALA A 22 2.54 3.70 8.75
CA ALA A 22 2.41 2.26 8.89
C ALA A 22 1.02 1.81 8.43
N VAL A 23 0.98 1.13 7.29
CA VAL A 23 -0.26 0.65 6.68
C VAL A 23 -0.53 -0.77 7.18
N CYS A 24 -1.53 -0.93 8.04
CA CYS A 24 -1.91 -2.22 8.59
C CYS A 24 -3.07 -2.85 7.83
N ASP A 25 -3.83 -2.06 7.08
CA ASP A 25 -5.07 -2.48 6.43
C ASP A 25 -5.14 -2.05 4.97
N THR A 26 -5.81 -2.86 4.15
CA THR A 26 -6.03 -2.52 2.74
C THR A 26 -6.84 -1.23 2.56
N ARG A 27 -7.72 -0.91 3.52
CA ARG A 27 -8.49 0.34 3.50
C ARG A 27 -7.56 1.55 3.66
N GLU A 28 -6.65 1.50 4.63
CA GLU A 28 -5.65 2.57 4.82
C GLU A 28 -4.77 2.70 3.58
N ALA A 29 -4.33 1.58 3.01
CA ALA A 29 -3.54 1.57 1.78
C ALA A 29 -4.27 2.32 0.64
N ALA A 30 -5.55 2.04 0.44
CA ALA A 30 -6.36 2.68 -0.59
C ALA A 30 -6.57 4.19 -0.31
N GLU A 31 -6.80 4.58 0.94
CA GLU A 31 -6.93 5.99 1.31
C GLU A 31 -5.63 6.77 1.07
N ILE A 32 -4.50 6.15 1.37
CA ILE A 32 -3.17 6.70 1.10
C ILE A 32 -2.97 6.88 -0.41
N LEU A 33 -3.25 5.85 -1.22
CA LEU A 33 -3.16 5.94 -2.68
C LEU A 33 -4.01 7.10 -3.21
N LEU A 34 -5.26 7.21 -2.73
CA LEU A 34 -6.19 8.22 -3.22
C LEU A 34 -5.92 9.65 -2.74
N ARG A 35 -5.50 9.83 -1.48
CA ARG A 35 -5.41 11.15 -0.83
C ARG A 35 -4.00 11.66 -0.64
N ARG A 36 -3.03 10.77 -0.40
CA ARG A 36 -1.67 11.13 0.01
C ARG A 36 -0.62 10.84 -1.04
N TRP A 37 -0.94 10.06 -2.07
CA TRP A 37 0.03 9.66 -3.08
C TRP A 37 0.52 10.85 -3.92
N PRO A 38 1.85 11.00 -4.08
CA PRO A 38 2.41 12.05 -4.92
C PRO A 38 1.98 11.85 -6.38
N GLY A 39 1.63 12.95 -7.05
CA GLY A 39 1.18 12.91 -8.46
C GLY A 39 2.23 12.32 -9.41
N GLU A 40 3.51 12.50 -9.10
CA GLU A 40 4.65 11.97 -9.86
C GLU A 40 4.79 10.44 -9.77
N GLY A 41 4.21 9.83 -8.74
CA GLY A 41 4.18 8.38 -8.55
C GLY A 41 2.98 7.67 -9.16
N LYS A 42 2.15 8.36 -9.95
CA LYS A 42 0.95 7.78 -10.58
C LYS A 42 1.33 7.07 -11.88
N GLY A 43 1.80 5.83 -11.74
CA GLY A 43 2.12 4.94 -12.86
C GLY A 43 1.14 3.76 -12.99
N PRO A 44 1.41 2.80 -13.90
CA PRO A 44 0.60 1.60 -14.06
C PRO A 44 0.51 0.77 -12.77
N ALA A 45 1.56 0.73 -11.94
CA ALA A 45 1.52 0.00 -10.68
C ALA A 45 0.56 0.64 -9.67
N TYR A 46 0.40 1.97 -9.68
CA TYR A 46 -0.58 2.67 -8.86
C TYR A 46 -2.02 2.23 -9.19
N ASP A 47 -2.38 2.16 -10.48
CA ASP A 47 -3.72 1.74 -10.91
C ASP A 47 -4.01 0.30 -10.49
N ILE A 48 -3.02 -0.59 -10.69
CA ILE A 48 -3.10 -1.99 -10.26
C ILE A 48 -3.29 -2.08 -8.74
N ALA A 49 -2.48 -1.38 -7.95
CA ALA A 49 -2.59 -1.39 -6.49
C ALA A 49 -3.96 -0.93 -6.01
N LEU A 50 -4.53 0.11 -6.64
CA LEU A 50 -5.84 0.64 -6.31
C LEU A 50 -6.96 -0.35 -6.66
N ARG A 51 -6.81 -1.04 -7.80
CA ARG A 51 -7.73 -2.10 -8.24
C ARG A 51 -7.69 -3.31 -7.30
N THR A 52 -6.49 -3.81 -6.98
CA THR A 52 -6.27 -4.91 -6.03
C THR A 52 -6.81 -4.55 -4.66
N CYS A 53 -6.58 -3.32 -4.18
CA CYS A 53 -7.17 -2.85 -2.93
C CYS A 53 -8.69 -2.96 -2.94
N ASN A 54 -9.33 -2.61 -4.06
CA ASN A 54 -10.79 -2.74 -4.22
C ASN A 54 -11.25 -4.20 -4.19
N TYR A 55 -10.57 -5.11 -4.89
CA TYR A 55 -10.87 -6.54 -4.87
C TYR A 55 -10.76 -7.15 -3.46
N VAL A 56 -9.71 -6.80 -2.72
CA VAL A 56 -9.55 -7.24 -1.33
C VAL A 56 -10.62 -6.63 -0.42
N LEU A 57 -10.99 -5.36 -0.62
CA LEU A 57 -12.10 -4.73 0.10
C LEU A 57 -13.44 -5.41 -0.19
N ARG A 58 -13.62 -5.99 -1.37
CA ARG A 58 -14.80 -6.77 -1.75
C ARG A 58 -14.72 -8.24 -1.29
N GLY A 59 -13.56 -8.69 -0.80
CA GLY A 59 -13.33 -10.08 -0.37
C GLY A 59 -13.03 -11.04 -1.51
N GLU A 60 -12.74 -10.52 -2.72
CA GLU A 60 -12.41 -11.30 -3.91
C GLU A 60 -10.93 -11.71 -3.96
N GLN A 61 -10.05 -10.98 -3.26
CA GLN A 61 -8.61 -11.28 -3.16
C GLN A 61 -8.11 -11.27 -1.72
N ALA A 62 -6.99 -11.96 -1.50
CA ALA A 62 -6.29 -11.94 -0.23
C ALA A 62 -5.52 -10.61 -0.01
N PRO A 63 -5.48 -10.09 1.22
CA PRO A 63 -4.74 -8.86 1.55
C PRO A 63 -3.25 -8.92 1.22
N ASP A 64 -2.65 -10.11 1.17
CA ASP A 64 -1.27 -10.31 0.72
C ASP A 64 -1.01 -9.82 -0.71
N TYR A 65 -2.00 -9.92 -1.63
CA TYR A 65 -1.86 -9.39 -2.98
C TYR A 65 -1.86 -7.86 -2.97
N ALA A 66 -2.81 -7.24 -2.26
CA ALA A 66 -2.85 -5.78 -2.13
C ALA A 66 -1.54 -5.25 -1.53
N ARG A 67 -0.97 -5.94 -0.55
CA ARG A 67 0.34 -5.63 0.01
C ARG A 67 1.44 -5.65 -1.06
N HIS A 68 1.49 -6.67 -1.89
CA HIS A 68 2.51 -6.83 -2.93
C HIS A 68 2.40 -5.75 -4.00
N ASP A 69 1.19 -5.51 -4.52
CA ASP A 69 0.95 -4.46 -5.52
C ASP A 69 1.24 -3.06 -4.96
N PHE A 70 0.90 -2.82 -3.69
CA PHE A 70 1.17 -1.55 -3.03
C PHE A 70 2.67 -1.27 -2.89
N ILE A 71 3.46 -2.30 -2.55
CA ILE A 71 4.94 -2.20 -2.54
C ILE A 71 5.46 -1.90 -3.94
N ALA A 72 4.95 -2.59 -4.96
CA ALA A 72 5.34 -2.36 -6.35
C ALA A 72 5.03 -0.92 -6.80
N ALA A 73 3.84 -0.42 -6.45
CA ALA A 73 3.45 0.96 -6.70
C ALA A 73 4.40 1.95 -6.02
N ALA A 74 4.74 1.71 -4.75
CA ALA A 74 5.64 2.57 -4.02
C ALA A 74 7.06 2.57 -4.61
N HIS A 75 7.55 1.40 -5.05
CA HIS A 75 8.84 1.29 -5.73
C HIS A 75 8.84 2.05 -7.07
N GLU A 76 7.76 1.96 -7.86
CA GLU A 76 7.59 2.72 -9.10
C GLU A 76 7.52 4.24 -8.85
N ALA A 77 6.90 4.64 -7.74
CA ALA A 77 6.81 6.02 -7.29
C ALA A 77 8.08 6.53 -6.59
N LEU A 78 9.15 5.73 -6.51
CA LEU A 78 10.38 6.02 -5.75
C LEU A 78 10.13 6.36 -4.27
N ILE A 79 9.04 5.83 -3.71
CA ILE A 79 8.68 5.94 -2.30
C ILE A 79 9.43 4.87 -1.52
N TYR A 80 10.08 5.28 -0.43
CA TYR A 80 10.76 4.34 0.44
C TYR A 80 9.75 3.46 1.17
N VAL A 81 9.90 2.14 1.03
CA VAL A 81 9.09 1.15 1.73
C VAL A 81 9.94 0.35 2.69
N ARG A 82 9.64 0.46 3.98
CA ARG A 82 10.18 -0.45 5.00
C ARG A 82 9.29 -1.68 5.09
N GLN A 83 9.78 -2.76 4.51
CA GLN A 83 9.26 -4.10 4.72
C GLN A 83 10.01 -4.66 5.93
N ASP A 84 9.32 -4.91 7.04
CA ASP A 84 9.91 -5.69 8.12
C ASP A 84 10.16 -7.11 7.59
N GLN A 85 11.40 -7.37 7.15
CA GLN A 85 11.86 -8.72 6.87
C GLN A 85 12.06 -9.41 8.21
N PRO A 86 11.38 -10.54 8.48
CA PRO A 86 11.84 -11.44 9.51
C PRO A 86 13.15 -12.05 9.02
N ASN A 87 14.14 -11.93 9.90
CA ASN A 87 15.41 -12.64 9.87
C ASN A 87 15.21 -14.17 9.77
#